data_AF-A0A9N9P2J6-F1
#
_entry.id   AF-A0A9N9P2J6-F1
#
_cell.length_a   1.000
_cell.length_b   1.000
_cell.length_c   1.000
_cell.angle_alpha   90.00
_cell.angle_beta   90.00
_cell.angle_gamma   90.00
#
_symmetry.space_group_name_H-M   'P 1'
#
loop_
_entity.id
_entity.type
_entity.pdbx_description
1 polymer ?
#
loop_
_entity_poly.entity_id
_entity_poly.type
_entity_poly.pdbx_seq_one_letter_code
_entity_poly.pdbx_strand_id
1 'polypeptide(L)'
;FIEGRRFHNVDGVQYPLPNDDEENDRLHTQHFLFRYVWQNNFSSPVDHILSDPNANAQVLDVGCGAGSWTLKMATTYQKANFIGLDMTPHQPLKIKPRNVSFVQANVFGGLPFEDNVFDFIYHRLLFTGYPMAICENGRLGEVAIDNSMCVMRDLKTPLMNTLQVSSEEYDELCKTATEEIRELNSYYPMIRVYA
;
A
#
# COMPACT_ATOMS: atom_id res chain seq x y z
N PHE A 1 -22.20 7.64 5.91
CA PHE A 1 -21.46 8.03 7.12
C PHE A 1 -21.86 7.09 8.24
N ILE A 2 -20.89 6.60 9.01
CA ILE A 2 -21.09 5.76 10.19
C ILE A 2 -20.31 6.44 11.32
N GLU A 3 -20.98 6.78 12.42
CA GLU A 3 -20.35 7.46 13.58
C GLU A 3 -19.52 8.70 13.21
N GLY A 4 -19.98 9.50 12.24
CA GLY A 4 -19.29 10.70 11.78
C GLY A 4 -18.16 10.47 10.75
N ARG A 5 -17.79 9.22 10.47
CA ARG A 5 -16.79 8.86 9.47
C ARG A 5 -17.43 8.58 8.10
N ARG A 6 -16.80 9.01 7.01
CA ARG A 6 -17.27 8.77 5.63
C ARG A 6 -16.70 7.46 5.12
N PHE A 7 -17.51 6.62 4.48
CA PHE A 7 -17.07 5.34 3.90
C PHE A 7 -17.52 5.26 2.46
N HIS A 8 -16.92 4.32 1.71
CA HIS A 8 -17.37 3.97 0.37
C HIS A 8 -18.79 3.40 0.41
N ASN A 9 -19.64 3.89 -0.50
CA ASN A 9 -21.01 3.40 -0.69
C ASN A 9 -21.23 3.02 -2.16
N VAL A 10 -20.25 2.32 -2.73
CA VAL A 10 -20.24 1.87 -4.12
C VAL A 10 -20.30 0.35 -4.12
N ASP A 11 -21.23 -0.21 -4.88
CA ASP A 11 -21.39 -1.65 -4.99
C ASP A 11 -20.10 -2.32 -5.46
N GLY A 12 -19.73 -3.42 -4.81
CA GLY A 12 -18.52 -4.19 -5.12
C GLY A 12 -17.22 -3.63 -4.52
N VAL A 13 -17.26 -2.49 -3.82
CA VAL A 13 -16.10 -2.01 -3.05
C VAL A 13 -16.08 -2.67 -1.68
N GLN A 14 -15.03 -3.44 -1.38
CA GLN A 14 -14.84 -4.13 -0.10
C GLN A 14 -13.85 -3.42 0.84
N TYR A 15 -13.55 -2.14 0.60
CA TYR A 15 -12.61 -1.39 1.44
C TYR A 15 -13.26 -0.98 2.77
N PRO A 16 -12.77 -1.48 3.93
CA PRO A 16 -13.46 -1.33 5.20
C PRO A 16 -13.13 -0.03 5.93
N LEU A 17 -12.13 0.73 5.46
CA LEU A 17 -11.69 1.96 6.13
C LEU A 17 -12.45 3.19 5.62
N PRO A 18 -12.50 4.27 6.43
CA PRO A 18 -13.10 5.53 6.00
C PRO A 18 -12.40 6.14 4.78
N ASN A 19 -12.99 7.19 4.22
CA ASN A 19 -12.45 7.98 3.12
C ASN A 19 -12.70 9.48 3.34
N ASP A 20 -12.56 9.94 4.58
CA ASP A 20 -12.69 11.34 5.01
C ASP A 20 -11.32 12.00 5.23
N ASP A 21 -11.32 13.28 5.63
CA ASP A 21 -10.10 14.04 5.86
C ASP A 21 -9.28 13.48 7.03
N GLU A 22 -9.94 12.94 8.06
CA GLU A 22 -9.26 12.27 9.17
C GLU A 22 -8.51 11.02 8.70
N GLU A 23 -9.08 10.25 7.77
CA GLU A 23 -8.36 9.13 7.14
C GLU A 23 -7.18 9.61 6.29
N ASN A 24 -7.31 10.74 5.59
CA ASN A 24 -6.18 11.30 4.85
C ASN A 24 -5.01 11.66 5.77
N ASP A 25 -5.29 12.26 6.92
CA ASP A 25 -4.27 12.56 7.93
C ASP A 25 -3.62 11.29 8.47
N ARG A 26 -4.40 10.23 8.69
CA ARG A 26 -3.89 8.90 9.06
C ARG A 26 -2.97 8.32 7.97
N LEU A 27 -3.34 8.43 6.69
CA LEU A 27 -2.55 7.95 5.55
C LEU A 27 -1.25 8.75 5.36
N HIS A 28 -1.28 10.07 5.55
CA HIS A 28 -0.08 10.92 5.60
C HIS A 28 0.86 10.46 6.71
N THR A 29 0.34 10.31 7.92
CA THR A 29 1.10 9.86 9.10
C THR A 29 1.73 8.49 8.88
N GLN A 30 0.95 7.55 8.35
CA GLN A 30 1.42 6.22 7.97
C GLN A 30 2.61 6.31 7.00
N HIS A 31 2.53 7.12 5.94
CA HIS A 31 3.64 7.28 5.00
C HIS A 31 4.92 7.77 5.68
N PHE A 32 4.84 8.79 6.53
CA PHE A 32 6.01 9.33 7.25
C PHE A 32 6.60 8.32 8.24
N LEU A 33 5.76 7.55 8.93
CA LEU A 33 6.20 6.48 9.83
C LEU A 33 6.98 5.41 9.06
N PHE A 34 6.43 4.90 7.95
CA PHE A 34 7.14 3.92 7.12
C PHE A 34 8.47 4.45 6.62
N ARG A 35 8.50 5.69 6.13
CA ARG A 35 9.74 6.32 5.68
C ARG A 35 10.76 6.45 6.82
N TYR A 36 10.31 6.78 8.03
CA TYR A 36 11.18 6.89 9.20
C TYR A 36 11.73 5.51 9.63
N VAL A 37 10.89 4.47 9.67
CA VAL A 37 11.34 3.13 10.05
C VAL A 37 12.31 2.55 9.02
N TRP A 38 12.00 2.67 7.72
CA TRP A 38 12.83 2.12 6.65
C TRP A 38 13.98 3.02 6.20
N GLN A 39 14.00 4.28 6.66
CA GLN A 39 14.93 5.31 6.19
C GLN A 39 14.98 5.46 4.66
N ASN A 40 13.92 5.01 3.97
CA ASN A 40 13.83 4.97 2.51
C ASN A 40 12.34 4.99 2.08
N ASN A 41 12.08 5.30 0.81
CA ASN A 41 10.73 5.33 0.23
C ASN A 41 10.35 4.02 -0.48
N PHE A 42 11.34 3.25 -0.95
CA PHE A 42 11.19 1.99 -1.67
C PHE A 42 12.49 1.18 -1.57
N SER A 43 12.43 -0.13 -1.83
CA SER A 43 13.61 -1.02 -1.78
C SER A 43 13.97 -1.65 -3.13
N SER A 44 13.15 -1.45 -4.16
CA SER A 44 13.39 -2.00 -5.50
C SER A 44 14.62 -1.34 -6.14
N PRO A 45 15.44 -2.07 -6.92
CA PRO A 45 16.67 -1.55 -7.52
C PRO A 45 16.41 -0.70 -8.78
N VAL A 46 15.42 0.20 -8.73
CA VAL A 46 14.95 1.00 -9.88
C VAL A 46 15.52 2.41 -9.92
N ASP A 47 16.37 2.78 -8.95
CA ASP A 47 16.93 4.13 -8.86
C ASP A 47 17.63 4.57 -10.15
N HIS A 48 18.36 3.66 -10.79
CA HIS A 48 19.03 3.92 -12.06
C HIS A 48 18.06 4.31 -13.20
N ILE A 49 16.84 3.76 -13.20
CA ILE A 49 15.80 4.07 -14.19
C ILE A 49 15.12 5.39 -13.84
N LEU A 50 14.83 5.62 -12.55
CA LEU A 50 14.14 6.82 -12.10
C LEU A 50 15.02 8.08 -12.14
N SER A 51 16.34 7.91 -11.96
CA SER A 51 17.33 8.99 -11.98
C SER A 51 17.83 9.33 -13.38
N ASP A 52 17.64 8.46 -14.38
CA ASP A 52 18.12 8.71 -15.74
C ASP A 52 17.31 9.85 -16.39
N PRO A 53 17.96 10.99 -16.71
CA PRO A 53 17.27 12.12 -17.32
C PRO A 53 16.73 11.84 -18.73
N ASN A 54 17.20 10.78 -19.38
CA ASN A 54 16.79 10.39 -20.74
C ASN A 54 15.75 9.26 -20.75
N ALA A 55 15.59 8.53 -19.64
CA ALA A 55 14.66 7.40 -19.57
C ALA A 55 13.19 7.83 -19.60
N ASN A 56 12.88 9.03 -19.06
CA ASN A 56 11.51 9.53 -18.95
C ASN A 56 10.55 8.49 -18.32
N ALA A 57 11.04 7.80 -17.28
CA ALA A 57 10.40 6.62 -16.70
C ALA A 57 8.95 6.90 -16.29
N GLN A 58 8.06 5.95 -16.56
CA GLN A 58 6.65 5.99 -16.18
C GLN A 58 6.43 5.16 -14.92
N VAL A 59 5.90 5.79 -13.87
CA VAL A 59 5.69 5.15 -12.57
C VAL A 59 4.21 5.18 -12.18
N LEU A 60 3.66 4.03 -11.83
CA LEU A 60 2.31 3.90 -11.29
C LEU A 60 2.34 3.65 -9.78
N ASP A 61 1.60 4.45 -9.02
CA ASP A 61 1.30 4.24 -7.60
C ASP A 61 -0.16 3.77 -7.46
N VAL A 62 -0.36 2.46 -7.30
CA VAL A 62 -1.68 1.83 -7.23
C VAL A 62 -2.21 1.93 -5.81
N GLY A 63 -3.41 2.47 -5.64
CA GLY A 63 -3.98 2.73 -4.33
C GLY A 63 -3.24 3.83 -3.59
N CYS A 64 -2.97 4.95 -4.29
CA CYS A 64 -2.07 5.99 -3.80
C CYS A 64 -2.58 6.70 -2.54
N GLY A 65 -3.86 6.51 -2.16
CA GLY A 65 -4.49 7.12 -0.99
C GLY A 65 -4.33 8.63 -1.03
N ALA A 66 -3.83 9.25 0.04
CA ALA A 66 -3.57 10.69 0.07
C ALA A 66 -2.44 11.17 -0.87
N GLY A 67 -1.77 10.28 -1.62
CA GLY A 67 -0.75 10.63 -2.63
C GLY A 67 0.63 10.99 -2.04
N SER A 68 0.85 10.79 -0.74
CA SER A 68 2.11 11.17 -0.06
C SER A 68 3.35 10.58 -0.71
N TRP A 69 3.29 9.29 -1.06
CA TRP A 69 4.41 8.61 -1.69
C TRP A 69 4.63 9.13 -3.11
N THR A 70 3.56 9.24 -3.91
CA THR A 70 3.59 9.78 -5.28
C THR A 70 4.25 11.16 -5.32
N LEU A 71 3.80 12.09 -4.46
CA LEU A 71 4.31 13.46 -4.41
C LEU A 71 5.77 13.51 -3.95
N LYS A 72 6.14 12.68 -2.96
CA LYS A 72 7.51 12.61 -2.46
C LYS A 72 8.47 12.11 -3.54
N MET A 73 8.11 11.03 -4.22
CA MET A 73 8.92 10.43 -5.27
C MET A 73 9.07 11.36 -6.47
N ALA A 74 7.99 12.01 -6.91
CA ALA A 74 8.04 12.96 -8.00
C ALA A 74 8.89 14.21 -7.72
N THR A 75 8.95 14.63 -6.45
CA THR A 75 9.84 15.71 -6.01
C THR A 75 11.31 15.31 -6.10
N THR A 76 11.62 14.04 -5.77
CA THR A 76 12.98 13.49 -5.84
C THR A 76 13.41 13.21 -7.28
N TYR A 77 12.56 12.56 -8.07
CA TYR A 77 12.84 12.12 -9.44
C TYR A 77 12.09 12.99 -10.45
N GLN A 78 12.58 14.21 -10.66
CA GLN A 78 11.88 15.22 -11.47
C GLN A 78 11.79 14.91 -12.97
N LYS A 79 12.51 13.87 -13.43
CA LYS A 79 12.56 13.43 -14.84
C LYS A 79 11.68 12.21 -15.12
N ALA A 80 11.25 11.50 -14.08
CA ALA A 80 10.24 10.45 -14.19
C ALA A 80 8.84 11.05 -14.04
N ASN A 81 7.85 10.40 -14.65
CA ASN A 81 6.44 10.75 -14.57
C ASN A 81 5.73 9.80 -13.61
N PHE A 82 4.95 10.37 -12.69
CA PHE A 82 4.26 9.63 -11.64
C PHE A 82 2.75 9.75 -11.82
N ILE A 83 2.07 8.61 -11.79
CA ILE A 83 0.62 8.52 -11.84
C ILE A 83 0.15 7.87 -10.54
N GLY A 84 -0.61 8.60 -9.73
CA GLY A 84 -1.31 8.04 -8.57
C GLY A 84 -2.71 7.60 -8.96
N LEU A 85 -3.04 6.34 -8.73
CA LEU A 85 -4.38 5.79 -8.97
C LEU A 85 -5.05 5.49 -7.63
N ASP A 86 -6.25 6.02 -7.41
CA ASP A 86 -7.06 5.67 -6.24
C ASP A 86 -8.55 5.78 -6.56
N MET A 87 -9.40 5.08 -5.81
CA MET A 87 -10.85 5.19 -5.97
C MET A 87 -11.41 6.48 -5.36
N THR A 88 -10.70 7.09 -4.40
CA THR A 88 -11.10 8.36 -3.81
C THR A 88 -10.22 9.52 -4.29
N PRO A 89 -10.81 10.61 -4.82
CA PRO A 89 -10.06 11.72 -5.38
C PRO A 89 -9.69 12.76 -4.30
N HIS A 90 -8.85 12.38 -3.34
CA HIS A 90 -8.40 13.29 -2.27
C HIS A 90 -7.14 14.10 -2.60
N GLN A 91 -6.46 13.73 -3.67
CA GLN A 91 -5.11 14.22 -3.95
C GLN A 91 -5.15 15.66 -4.53
N PRO A 92 -4.08 16.46 -4.31
CA PRO A 92 -4.08 17.86 -4.73
C PRO A 92 -4.05 17.99 -6.27
N LEU A 93 -5.03 18.71 -6.83
CA LEU A 93 -5.09 18.93 -8.29
C LEU A 93 -4.25 20.12 -8.77
N LYS A 94 -4.07 21.16 -7.92
CA LYS A 94 -3.46 22.44 -8.31
C LYS A 94 -2.01 22.60 -7.84
N ILE A 95 -1.72 22.25 -6.59
CA ILE A 95 -0.41 22.45 -5.97
C ILE A 95 0.27 21.08 -5.89
N LYS A 96 0.97 20.70 -6.96
CA LYS A 96 1.74 19.44 -7.07
C LYS A 96 2.89 19.60 -8.08
N PRO A 97 3.91 18.72 -8.04
CA PRO A 97 4.93 18.66 -9.08
C PRO A 97 4.32 18.48 -10.48
N ARG A 98 4.97 19.02 -11.51
CA ARG A 98 4.46 18.99 -12.90
C ARG A 98 4.44 17.58 -13.49
N ASN A 99 5.31 16.71 -13.00
CA ASN A 99 5.46 15.31 -13.39
C ASN A 99 4.54 14.37 -12.58
N VAL A 100 3.45 14.88 -12.01
CA VAL A 100 2.46 14.08 -11.27
C VAL A 100 1.10 14.22 -11.92
N SER A 101 0.39 13.11 -12.07
CA SER A 101 -1.05 13.09 -12.36
C SER A 101 -1.78 12.14 -11.40
N PHE A 102 -3.06 12.38 -11.19
CA PHE A 102 -3.91 11.52 -10.37
C PHE A 102 -5.10 11.04 -11.18
N VAL A 103 -5.39 9.74 -11.09
CA VAL A 103 -6.47 9.07 -11.83
C VAL A 103 -7.42 8.45 -10.81
N GLN A 104 -8.70 8.83 -10.90
CA GLN A 104 -9.72 8.19 -10.10
C GLN A 104 -10.19 6.91 -10.79
N ALA A 105 -9.87 5.75 -10.23
CA ALA A 105 -10.31 4.46 -10.76
C ALA A 105 -10.34 3.37 -9.68
N ASN A 106 -11.22 2.39 -9.86
CA ASN A 106 -11.20 1.17 -9.08
C ASN A 106 -10.31 0.15 -9.80
N VAL A 107 -9.22 -0.29 -9.17
CA VAL A 107 -8.27 -1.27 -9.73
C VAL A 107 -8.95 -2.60 -10.12
N PHE A 108 -10.06 -2.96 -9.48
CA PHE A 108 -10.83 -4.16 -9.81
C PHE A 108 -11.64 -4.07 -11.10
N GLY A 109 -11.87 -2.85 -11.61
CA GLY A 109 -12.45 -2.63 -12.92
C GLY A 109 -11.44 -2.76 -14.07
N GLY A 110 -10.19 -3.10 -13.77
CA GLY A 110 -9.06 -3.01 -14.68
C GLY A 110 -8.32 -1.67 -14.57
N LEU A 111 -7.06 -1.67 -14.98
CA LEU A 111 -6.26 -0.45 -15.04
C LEU A 111 -6.64 0.36 -16.28
N PRO A 112 -6.94 1.68 -16.17
CA PRO A 112 -7.33 2.51 -17.30
C PRO A 112 -6.11 2.99 -18.11
N PHE A 113 -5.18 2.08 -18.39
CA PHE A 113 -3.92 2.36 -19.06
C PHE A 113 -3.68 1.30 -20.13
N GLU A 114 -2.89 1.66 -21.14
CA GLU A 114 -2.43 0.68 -22.14
C GLU A 114 -1.43 -0.30 -21.51
N ASP A 115 -1.29 -1.48 -22.12
CA ASP A 115 -0.32 -2.48 -21.67
C ASP A 115 1.12 -1.98 -21.87
N ASN A 116 2.04 -2.41 -20.99
CA ASN A 116 3.49 -2.16 -21.07
C ASN A 116 3.89 -0.66 -21.05
N VAL A 117 3.12 0.20 -20.37
CA VAL A 117 3.44 1.62 -20.27
C VAL A 117 4.26 2.01 -19.04
N PHE A 118 4.34 1.17 -18.01
CA PHE A 118 4.99 1.50 -16.74
C PHE A 118 6.32 0.76 -16.55
N ASP A 119 7.38 1.51 -16.26
CA ASP A 119 8.70 0.98 -15.92
C ASP A 119 8.78 0.55 -14.44
N PHE A 120 7.93 1.14 -13.59
CA PHE A 120 7.85 0.80 -12.18
C PHE A 120 6.42 0.92 -11.66
N ILE A 121 5.94 -0.13 -11.00
CA ILE A 121 4.66 -0.15 -10.31
C ILE A 121 4.92 -0.28 -8.81
N TYR A 122 4.38 0.67 -8.07
CA TYR A 122 4.40 0.70 -6.61
C TYR A 122 2.99 0.47 -6.07
N HIS A 123 2.90 -0.30 -5.00
CA HIS A 123 1.72 -0.40 -4.17
C HIS A 123 2.16 -0.72 -2.75
N ARG A 124 1.42 -0.24 -1.75
CA ARG A 124 1.73 -0.51 -0.35
C ARG A 124 0.46 -0.59 0.47
N LEU A 125 0.34 -1.66 1.24
CA LEU A 125 -0.78 -1.90 2.17
C LEU A 125 -2.17 -1.88 1.51
N LEU A 126 -2.26 -2.26 0.24
CA LEU A 126 -3.53 -2.43 -0.48
C LEU A 126 -4.30 -3.69 -0.07
N PHE A 127 -3.75 -4.54 0.80
CA PHE A 127 -4.32 -5.82 1.20
C PHE A 127 -5.76 -5.70 1.76
N THR A 128 -6.12 -4.58 2.38
CA THR A 128 -7.49 -4.33 2.86
C THR A 128 -8.49 -3.97 1.75
N GLY A 129 -8.01 -3.64 0.55
CA GLY A 129 -8.84 -3.31 -0.60
C GLY A 129 -9.10 -4.50 -1.54
N TYR A 130 -8.32 -5.58 -1.45
CA TYR A 130 -8.47 -6.75 -2.31
C TYR A 130 -9.59 -7.68 -1.85
N PRO A 131 -10.58 -7.99 -2.72
CA PRO A 131 -11.57 -9.01 -2.41
C PRO A 131 -10.90 -10.37 -2.20
N MET A 132 -11.23 -11.04 -1.10
CA MET A 132 -10.75 -12.39 -0.77
C MET A 132 -10.99 -13.41 -1.89
N ALA A 133 -11.96 -13.16 -2.78
CA ALA A 133 -12.38 -14.08 -3.83
C ALA A 133 -11.61 -13.97 -5.17
N ILE A 134 -10.88 -12.88 -5.44
CA ILE A 134 -10.25 -12.64 -6.77
C ILE A 134 -8.96 -13.44 -6.97
N CYS A 135 -8.60 -14.24 -5.98
CA CYS A 135 -7.23 -14.60 -5.81
C CYS A 135 -7.16 -16.02 -5.27
N GLU A 136 -6.90 -16.95 -6.17
CA GLU A 136 -6.68 -18.33 -5.80
C GLU A 136 -5.53 -18.40 -4.78
N ASN A 137 -5.81 -19.10 -3.68
CA ASN A 137 -4.91 -19.36 -2.57
C ASN A 137 -3.59 -19.97 -3.05
N GLY A 138 -2.62 -19.13 -3.37
CA GLY A 138 -1.31 -19.53 -3.88
C GLY A 138 -0.28 -19.66 -2.76
N ARG A 139 0.73 -20.51 -2.98
CA ARG A 139 1.93 -20.69 -2.13
C ARG A 139 2.64 -19.37 -1.75
N LEU A 140 2.42 -18.29 -2.50
CA LEU A 140 2.95 -16.96 -2.16
C LEU A 140 2.25 -16.30 -0.97
N GLY A 141 0.94 -16.53 -0.77
CA GLY A 141 0.22 -16.02 0.40
C GLY A 141 0.69 -16.68 1.71
N GLU A 142 0.99 -17.97 1.67
CA GLU A 142 1.62 -18.70 2.78
C GLU A 142 2.99 -18.13 3.14
N VAL A 143 3.85 -17.87 2.14
CA VAL A 143 5.18 -17.28 2.35
C VAL A 143 5.08 -15.83 2.85
N ALA A 144 4.05 -15.08 2.43
CA ALA A 144 3.83 -13.73 2.90
C ALA A 144 3.47 -13.69 4.40
N ILE A 145 2.73 -14.68 4.90
CA ILE A 145 2.48 -14.84 6.35
C ILE A 145 3.80 -15.03 7.08
N ASP A 146 4.67 -15.92 6.62
CA ASP A 146 5.96 -16.15 7.26
C ASP A 146 6.83 -14.86 7.29
N ASN A 147 6.78 -14.06 6.23
CA ASN A 147 7.47 -12.77 6.16
C ASN A 147 6.84 -11.71 7.09
N SER A 148 5.51 -11.61 7.13
CA SER A 148 4.78 -10.74 8.05
C SER A 148 5.04 -11.11 9.52
N MET A 149 5.11 -12.41 9.84
CA MET A 149 5.47 -12.88 11.17
C MET A 149 6.93 -12.62 11.51
N CYS A 150 7.81 -12.57 10.52
CA CYS A 150 9.17 -12.08 10.71
C CYS A 150 9.17 -10.61 11.18
N VAL A 151 8.42 -9.74 10.49
CA VAL A 151 8.27 -8.33 10.88
C VAL A 151 7.66 -8.19 12.28
N MET A 152 6.61 -8.97 12.60
CA MET A 152 5.99 -8.93 13.94
C MET A 152 6.96 -9.37 15.05
N ARG A 153 7.86 -10.33 14.78
CA ARG A 153 8.92 -10.72 15.73
C ARG A 153 9.99 -9.65 15.86
N ASP A 154 10.41 -9.04 14.75
CA ASP A 154 11.42 -7.98 14.75
C ASP A 154 10.91 -6.70 15.44
N LEU A 155 9.61 -6.44 15.37
CA LEU A 155 8.93 -5.34 16.06
C LEU A 155 8.39 -5.71 17.45
N LYS A 156 8.80 -6.85 18.02
CA LYS A 156 8.29 -7.33 19.31
C LYS A 156 8.39 -6.30 20.42
N THR A 157 9.58 -5.76 20.69
CA THR A 157 9.80 -4.80 21.79
C THR A 157 8.93 -3.54 21.68
N PRO A 158 8.88 -2.83 20.52
CA PRO A 158 8.01 -1.67 20.41
C PRO A 158 6.51 -2.03 20.48
N LEU A 159 6.09 -3.18 19.92
CA LEU A 159 4.68 -3.58 19.93
C LEU A 159 4.21 -4.06 21.30
N MET A 160 5.01 -4.81 22.05
CA MET A 160 4.70 -5.21 23.43
C MET A 160 4.40 -4.01 24.33
N ASN A 161 5.25 -2.97 24.26
CA ASN A 161 5.06 -1.74 25.03
C ASN A 161 3.78 -1.01 24.64
N THR A 162 3.43 -1.04 23.35
CA THR A 162 2.22 -0.41 22.82
C THR A 162 0.96 -1.17 23.24
N LEU A 163 1.01 -2.50 23.17
CA LEU A 163 -0.11 -3.39 23.49
C LEU A 163 -0.25 -3.67 25.00
N GLN A 164 0.75 -3.28 25.80
CA GLN A 164 0.81 -3.52 27.25
C GLN A 164 0.72 -5.01 27.65
N VAL A 165 1.32 -5.88 26.83
CA VAL A 165 1.34 -7.35 27.04
C VAL A 165 2.73 -7.83 27.45
N SER A 166 2.78 -8.98 28.13
CA SER A 166 4.04 -9.63 28.49
C SER A 166 4.75 -10.24 27.26
N SER A 167 6.02 -10.62 27.42
CA SER A 167 6.79 -11.25 26.33
C SER A 167 6.20 -12.60 25.94
N GLU A 168 5.86 -13.44 26.93
CA GLU A 168 5.20 -14.73 26.67
C GLU A 168 3.83 -14.54 26.02
N GLU A 169 3.03 -13.58 26.49
CA GLU A 169 1.70 -13.30 25.93
C GLU A 169 1.78 -12.80 24.49
N TYR A 170 2.76 -11.96 24.15
CA TYR A 170 2.99 -11.52 22.79
C TYR A 170 3.37 -12.68 21.84
N ASP A 171 4.23 -13.58 22.30
CA ASP A 171 4.63 -14.75 21.51
C ASP A 171 3.44 -15.68 21.26
N GLU A 172 2.59 -15.90 22.27
CA GLU A 172 1.39 -16.71 22.12
C GLU A 172 0.39 -16.04 21.17
N LEU A 173 0.16 -14.72 21.28
CA LEU A 173 -0.68 -13.97 20.35
C LEU A 173 -0.19 -14.08 18.90
N CYS A 174 1.12 -13.96 18.68
CA CYS A 174 1.71 -14.12 17.34
C CYS A 174 1.52 -15.53 16.78
N LYS A 175 1.66 -16.54 17.64
CA LYS A 175 1.47 -17.94 17.27
C LYS A 175 0.01 -18.23 16.94
N THR A 176 -0.92 -17.86 17.82
CA THR A 176 -2.37 -18.01 17.61
C THR A 176 -2.81 -17.30 16.33
N ALA A 177 -2.39 -16.05 16.12
CA ALA A 177 -2.71 -15.33 14.89
C ALA A 177 -2.20 -16.07 13.63
N THR A 178 -1.00 -16.66 13.68
CA THR A 178 -0.47 -17.44 12.55
C THR A 178 -1.28 -18.71 12.28
N GLU A 179 -1.66 -19.42 13.33
CA GLU A 179 -2.46 -20.64 13.25
C GLU A 179 -3.87 -20.35 12.71
N GLU A 180 -4.55 -19.34 13.26
CA GLU A 180 -5.87 -18.91 12.81
C GLU A 180 -5.86 -18.47 11.33
N ILE A 181 -4.84 -17.71 10.92
CA ILE A 181 -4.72 -17.26 9.52
C ILE A 181 -4.59 -18.47 8.57
N ARG A 182 -3.85 -19.51 8.97
CA ARG A 182 -3.67 -20.73 8.17
C ARG A 182 -4.92 -21.60 8.17
N GLU A 183 -5.56 -21.82 9.32
CA GLU A 183 -6.77 -22.62 9.44
C GLU A 183 -7.96 -22.03 8.67
N LEU A 184 -8.09 -20.71 8.71
CA LEU A 184 -9.18 -20.00 8.03
C LEU A 184 -8.90 -19.75 6.55
N ASN A 185 -7.74 -20.20 6.03
CA ASN A 185 -7.26 -19.86 4.70
C ASN A 185 -7.33 -18.34 4.42
N SER A 186 -7.10 -17.52 5.44
CA SER A 186 -7.18 -16.06 5.33
C SER A 186 -5.86 -15.47 4.83
N TYR A 187 -5.09 -16.26 4.05
CA TYR A 187 -3.85 -15.80 3.46
C TYR A 187 -4.15 -14.70 2.46
N TYR A 188 -3.34 -13.63 2.51
CA TYR A 188 -3.42 -12.59 1.51
C TYR A 188 -2.88 -13.12 0.20
N PRO A 189 -3.67 -13.01 -0.86
CA PRO A 189 -3.17 -13.42 -2.15
C PRO A 189 -2.25 -12.37 -2.73
N MET A 190 -0.99 -12.75 -2.84
CA MET A 190 0.07 -11.90 -3.36
C MET A 190 0.22 -12.15 -4.86
N ILE A 191 -0.23 -11.19 -5.67
CA ILE A 191 0.04 -11.19 -7.10
C ILE A 191 1.43 -10.58 -7.31
N ARG A 192 2.34 -11.37 -7.90
CA ARG A 192 3.64 -10.86 -8.35
C ARG A 192 3.44 -10.22 -9.71
N VAL A 193 3.24 -8.90 -9.73
CA VAL A 193 3.20 -8.13 -10.97
C VAL A 193 4.64 -7.96 -11.44
N TYR A 194 5.01 -8.71 -12.48
CA TYR A 194 6.17 -8.37 -13.28
C TYR A 194 5.70 -7.41 -14.36
N ALA A 195 6.33 -6.23 -14.41
CA ALA A 195 6.37 -5.43 -15.63
C ALA A 195 7.37 -6.09 -16.60
#